data_AF-A0A813GRX9-F1
#
_entry.id   AF-A0A813GRX9-F1
#
_cell.length_a   1.000
_cell.length_b   1.000
_cell.length_c   1.000
_cell.angle_alpha   90.00
_cell.angle_beta   90.00
_cell.angle_gamma   90.00
#
_symmetry.space_group_name_H-M   'P 1'
#
loop_
_entity.id
_entity.type
_entity.pdbx_description
1 polymer ?
#
loop_
_entity_poly.entity_id
_entity_poly.type
_entity_poly.pdbx_seq_one_letter_code
_entity_poly.pdbx_strand_id
1 'polypeptide(L)'
;AFLAPALPAFQAPSVGSLLPPAAIRSSQGFHQALAPGAVSAVAAAAAVAYAGQFGSRRRRHVRSNTSSKVTLQSLAITSPGPRSTSGACSCHGGSHLSAEAKAALERICEAIATPGKGITACDESAGTIGVRFEAVGVENTTEHRRLYRQMLFETPGVDAYLSAAILDPETMTQKDDKGVLFTEALQARGIVPGVKPHLKPYVLPGTDGETVMQGLDSLAVRCKEYKAAGAQFAKWRSPIVITATAPSDMVIESNMRDLARYALICQDEGLVPIVEPDI
;
A
#
# COMPACT_ATOMS: atom_id res chain seq x y z
N ALA A 1 -21.20 -71.79 0.40
CA ALA A 1 -22.46 -71.07 0.60
C ALA A 1 -22.11 -69.67 1.10
N PHE A 2 -22.36 -68.54 0.46
CA PHE A 2 -23.02 -68.11 -0.78
C PHE A 2 -22.33 -66.77 -1.12
N LEU A 3 -21.64 -66.65 -2.26
CA LEU A 3 -22.03 -65.83 -3.43
C LEU A 3 -22.59 -64.41 -3.12
N ALA A 4 -21.90 -63.41 -3.68
CA ALA A 4 -22.18 -61.97 -3.65
C ALA A 4 -23.51 -61.57 -4.35
N PRO A 5 -23.89 -60.28 -4.30
CA PRO A 5 -23.67 -59.49 -5.52
C PRO A 5 -23.22 -58.04 -5.30
N ALA A 6 -22.55 -57.54 -6.34
CA ALA A 6 -22.04 -56.18 -6.53
C ALA A 6 -23.15 -55.13 -6.71
N LEU A 7 -22.86 -53.89 -6.30
CA LEU A 7 -23.64 -52.68 -6.63
C LEU A 7 -22.93 -51.86 -7.72
N PRO A 8 -23.69 -51.17 -8.60
CA PRO A 8 -23.16 -50.65 -9.86
C PRO A 8 -22.48 -49.27 -9.73
N ALA A 9 -21.53 -49.05 -10.63
CA ALA A 9 -20.81 -47.80 -10.84
C ALA A 9 -21.73 -46.70 -11.41
N PHE A 10 -21.57 -45.49 -10.87
CA PHE A 10 -22.27 -44.29 -11.31
C PHE A 10 -21.63 -43.76 -12.60
N GLN A 11 -22.39 -43.74 -13.70
CA GLN A 11 -21.99 -43.16 -14.98
C GLN A 11 -22.22 -41.64 -14.97
N ALA A 12 -21.17 -40.87 -15.32
CA ALA A 12 -21.29 -39.47 -15.66
C ALA A 12 -21.85 -39.31 -17.10
N PRO A 13 -22.74 -38.34 -17.37
CA PRO A 13 -23.27 -38.12 -18.70
C PRO A 13 -22.24 -37.43 -19.61
N SER A 14 -22.14 -37.93 -20.83
CA SER A 14 -21.38 -37.38 -21.94
C SER A 14 -22.09 -36.16 -22.54
N VAL A 15 -21.35 -35.08 -22.75
CA VAL A 15 -21.72 -34.03 -23.70
C VAL A 15 -20.55 -33.86 -24.66
N GLY A 16 -20.72 -34.41 -25.86
CA GLY A 16 -19.85 -34.14 -27.00
C GLY A 16 -20.31 -32.87 -27.72
N SER A 17 -19.37 -32.01 -28.08
CA SER A 17 -19.05 -31.70 -29.49
C SER A 17 -18.13 -30.48 -29.53
N LEU A 18 -16.92 -30.73 -30.04
CA LEU A 18 -15.87 -29.77 -30.32
C LEU A 18 -16.25 -28.90 -31.53
N LEU A 19 -16.05 -27.59 -31.42
CA LEU A 19 -15.86 -26.68 -32.56
C LEU A 19 -14.40 -26.17 -32.55
N PRO A 20 -13.69 -26.18 -33.71
CA PRO A 20 -12.26 -25.88 -33.79
C PRO A 20 -11.95 -24.37 -33.91
N PRO A 21 -10.68 -23.97 -33.73
CA PRO A 21 -10.27 -22.57 -33.55
C PRO A 21 -10.22 -21.78 -34.88
N ALA A 22 -10.68 -20.53 -34.85
CA ALA A 22 -10.59 -19.62 -35.97
C ALA A 22 -9.15 -19.12 -36.16
N ALA A 23 -8.66 -19.25 -37.39
CA ALA A 23 -7.32 -18.92 -37.84
C ALA A 23 -7.05 -17.41 -37.85
N ILE A 24 -5.84 -17.06 -37.41
CA ILE A 24 -5.18 -15.78 -37.69
C ILE A 24 -4.90 -15.72 -39.19
N ARG A 25 -5.47 -14.74 -39.90
CA ARG A 25 -4.99 -14.29 -41.20
C ARG A 25 -4.83 -12.78 -41.21
N SER A 26 -3.64 -12.38 -41.58
CA SER A 26 -3.22 -11.06 -42.03
C SER A 26 -4.07 -10.56 -43.19
N SER A 27 -4.44 -9.28 -43.17
CA SER A 27 -4.67 -8.51 -44.40
C SER A 27 -4.29 -7.05 -44.17
N GLN A 28 -3.29 -6.63 -44.96
CA GLN A 28 -2.98 -5.27 -45.32
C GLN A 28 -4.23 -4.44 -45.67
N GLY A 29 -4.17 -3.16 -45.29
CA GLY A 29 -4.49 -2.04 -46.16
C GLY A 29 -5.95 -1.78 -46.49
N PHE A 30 -6.55 -0.82 -45.78
CA PHE A 30 -7.42 0.16 -46.42
C PHE A 30 -7.18 1.55 -45.82
N HIS A 31 -6.47 2.37 -46.60
CA HIS A 31 -6.51 3.82 -46.47
C HIS A 31 -7.91 4.29 -46.87
N GLN A 32 -8.58 5.02 -45.99
CA GLN A 32 -9.55 6.02 -46.42
C GLN A 32 -9.47 7.23 -45.49
N ALA A 33 -9.15 8.35 -46.12
CA ALA A 33 -9.01 9.66 -45.51
C ALA A 33 -10.37 10.20 -45.06
N LEU A 34 -10.42 10.78 -43.87
CA LEU A 34 -11.48 11.69 -43.45
C LEU A 34 -10.85 13.04 -43.10
N ALA A 35 -11.31 14.07 -43.81
CA ALA A 35 -10.91 15.46 -43.70
C ALA A 35 -11.50 16.13 -42.44
N PRO A 36 -10.92 17.24 -41.95
CA PRO A 36 -11.21 17.82 -40.65
C PRO A 36 -12.39 18.80 -40.70
N GLY A 37 -13.25 18.77 -39.69
CA GLY A 37 -14.22 19.85 -39.46
C GLY A 37 -15.47 19.41 -38.70
N ALA A 38 -15.50 19.70 -37.39
CA ALA A 38 -16.66 20.19 -36.64
C ALA A 38 -16.35 20.12 -35.13
N VAL A 39 -15.68 21.16 -34.64
CA VAL A 39 -15.62 21.47 -33.21
C VAL A 39 -16.99 22.04 -32.82
N SER A 40 -17.71 21.38 -31.92
CA SER A 40 -18.95 21.92 -31.34
C SER A 40 -18.92 21.79 -29.81
N ALA A 41 -18.43 22.87 -29.20
CA ALA A 41 -18.97 23.55 -28.03
C ALA A 41 -19.83 22.76 -27.02
N VAL A 42 -19.23 21.88 -26.21
CA VAL A 42 -19.72 21.54 -24.85
C VAL A 42 -18.54 21.19 -23.93
N ALA A 43 -17.62 22.13 -23.65
CA ALA A 43 -16.59 21.95 -22.62
C ALA A 43 -15.95 23.28 -22.14
N ALA A 44 -16.70 24.38 -22.09
CA ALA A 44 -16.19 25.68 -21.65
C ALA A 44 -17.17 26.33 -20.66
N ALA A 45 -17.33 25.72 -19.48
CA ALA A 45 -18.06 26.33 -18.36
C ALA A 45 -17.52 25.96 -16.96
N ALA A 46 -16.34 25.33 -16.85
CA ALA A 46 -15.77 24.93 -15.56
C ALA A 46 -14.39 25.55 -15.23
N ALA A 47 -13.87 26.47 -16.06
CA ALA A 47 -12.51 26.99 -15.92
C ALA A 47 -12.40 28.43 -15.35
N VAL A 48 -13.49 29.05 -14.88
CA VAL A 48 -13.46 30.47 -14.44
C VAL A 48 -13.52 30.65 -12.91
N ALA A 49 -13.61 29.59 -12.11
CA ALA A 49 -13.78 29.73 -10.66
C ALA A 49 -12.49 29.66 -9.80
N TYR A 50 -11.30 29.40 -10.37
CA TYR A 50 -10.09 29.12 -9.56
C TYR A 50 -8.99 30.19 -9.61
N ALA A 51 -9.14 31.27 -10.38
CA ALA A 51 -8.09 32.28 -10.58
C ALA A 51 -8.11 33.46 -9.59
N GLY A 52 -8.96 33.43 -8.56
CA GLY A 52 -9.27 34.60 -7.74
C GLY A 52 -8.85 34.52 -6.28
N GLN A 53 -7.62 34.13 -5.93
CA GLN A 53 -7.21 34.18 -4.51
C GLN A 53 -5.71 34.31 -4.17
N PHE A 54 -4.87 34.84 -5.07
CA PHE A 54 -3.51 35.26 -4.70
C PHE A 54 -3.43 36.77 -4.42
N GLY A 55 -3.79 37.14 -3.19
CA GLY A 55 -3.56 38.48 -2.65
C GLY A 55 -2.08 38.71 -2.31
N SER A 56 -1.45 39.64 -3.03
CA SER A 56 -0.08 40.09 -2.85
C SER A 56 0.11 40.83 -1.51
N ARG A 57 0.80 40.20 -0.54
CA ARG A 57 1.20 40.85 0.71
C ARG A 57 2.58 41.50 0.59
N ARG A 58 2.60 42.84 0.46
CA ARG A 58 3.78 43.70 0.63
C ARG A 58 4.36 43.55 2.05
N ARG A 59 5.64 43.18 2.17
CA ARG A 59 6.42 43.28 3.42
C ARG A 59 6.72 44.75 3.73
N ARG A 60 6.16 45.27 4.83
CA ARG A 60 6.67 46.51 5.46
C ARG A 60 7.75 46.13 6.47
N HIS A 61 8.94 46.71 6.32
CA HIS A 61 9.99 46.70 7.33
C HIS A 61 9.57 47.60 8.49
N VAL A 62 9.57 47.07 9.71
CA VAL A 62 9.55 47.87 10.95
C VAL A 62 10.76 47.46 11.77
N ARG A 63 11.66 48.42 11.98
CA ARG A 63 12.75 48.37 12.94
C ARG A 63 12.21 48.89 14.27
N SER A 64 12.42 48.17 15.37
CA SER A 64 12.52 48.78 16.70
C SER A 64 13.41 47.94 17.63
N ASN A 65 14.40 48.63 18.18
CA ASN A 65 15.19 48.22 19.35
C ASN A 65 14.32 48.32 20.60
N THR A 66 14.33 47.31 21.46
CA THR A 66 14.47 47.49 22.92
C THR A 66 14.66 46.13 23.61
N SER A 67 15.67 46.07 24.47
CA SER A 67 16.00 44.95 25.35
C SER A 67 15.03 44.90 26.53
N SER A 68 14.43 43.74 26.80
CA SER A 68 13.75 43.45 28.06
C SER A 68 13.81 41.95 28.33
N LYS A 69 14.37 41.59 29.49
CA LYS A 69 14.51 40.21 29.99
C LYS A 69 13.12 39.58 30.16
N VAL A 70 12.87 38.48 29.47
CA VAL A 70 11.64 37.68 29.62
C VAL A 70 11.96 36.44 30.45
N THR A 71 11.31 36.34 31.61
CA THR A 71 11.26 35.15 32.45
C THR A 71 10.43 34.08 31.73
N LEU A 72 11.03 32.92 31.45
CA LEU A 72 10.33 31.77 30.86
C LEU A 72 9.39 31.15 31.90
N GLN A 73 8.13 31.56 31.90
CA GLN A 73 7.06 30.73 32.46
C GLN A 73 6.72 29.63 31.45
N SER A 74 6.81 28.39 31.90
CA SER A 74 6.36 27.20 31.17
C SER A 74 4.86 27.33 30.87
N LEU A 75 4.53 27.76 29.65
CA LEU A 75 3.19 27.64 29.11
C LEU A 75 3.01 26.19 28.66
N ALA A 76 2.24 25.44 29.45
CA ALA A 76 1.71 24.16 29.02
C ALA A 76 1.00 24.37 27.68
N ILE A 77 1.54 23.77 26.62
CA ILE A 77 0.90 23.71 25.31
C ILE A 77 -0.29 22.76 25.48
N THR A 78 -1.45 23.31 25.80
CA THR A 78 -2.71 22.59 25.63
C THR A 78 -2.88 22.34 24.13
N SER A 79 -2.88 21.08 23.72
CA SER A 79 -3.13 20.73 22.33
C SER A 79 -4.52 21.29 21.96
N PRO A 80 -4.67 22.10 20.90
CA PRO A 80 -5.99 22.53 20.49
C PRO A 80 -6.80 21.28 20.11
N GLY A 81 -8.02 21.15 20.65
CA GLY A 81 -8.96 20.10 20.27
C GLY A 81 -9.20 20.07 18.76
N PRO A 82 -9.79 18.97 18.22
CA PRO A 82 -9.91 18.76 16.78
C PRO A 82 -10.62 19.95 16.13
N ARG A 83 -9.87 20.74 15.36
CA ARG A 83 -10.46 21.77 14.52
C ARG A 83 -11.28 21.05 13.46
N SER A 84 -12.54 21.42 13.33
CA SER A 84 -13.32 21.12 12.13
C SER A 84 -12.61 21.76 10.94
N THR A 85 -11.78 20.97 10.26
CA THR A 85 -11.25 21.36 8.96
C THR A 85 -12.40 21.15 8.00
N SER A 86 -13.15 22.21 7.68
CA SER A 86 -14.12 22.20 6.59
C SER A 86 -13.44 22.82 5.37
N GLY A 87 -12.94 21.97 4.48
CA GLY A 87 -12.33 22.37 3.21
C GLY A 87 -12.54 21.31 2.14
N ALA A 88 -12.40 21.68 0.85
CA ALA A 88 -12.67 20.78 -0.27
C ALA A 88 -11.79 19.50 -0.33
N CYS A 89 -10.78 19.39 0.55
CA CYS A 89 -9.93 18.20 0.69
C CYS A 89 -9.72 17.79 2.16
N SER A 90 -10.58 18.23 3.09
CA SER A 90 -10.43 17.90 4.51
C SER A 90 -10.87 16.47 4.81
N CYS A 91 -9.98 15.65 5.37
CA CYS A 91 -10.39 14.49 6.13
C CYS A 91 -10.93 14.95 7.49
N HIS A 92 -11.93 14.26 8.03
CA HIS A 92 -12.64 14.63 9.26
C HIS A 92 -11.78 14.44 10.55
N GLY A 93 -10.46 14.47 10.46
CA GLY A 93 -9.55 14.23 11.59
C GLY A 93 -9.73 12.87 12.26
N GLY A 94 -10.07 11.82 11.48
CA GLY A 94 -10.29 10.48 12.02
C GLY A 94 -11.60 10.29 12.79
N SER A 95 -12.59 11.18 12.64
CA SER A 95 -13.90 11.03 13.32
C SER A 95 -14.72 9.82 12.89
N HIS A 96 -14.33 9.13 11.81
CA HIS A 96 -14.99 7.92 11.33
C HIS A 96 -14.69 6.68 12.19
N LEU A 97 -13.59 6.69 12.95
CA LEU A 97 -13.22 5.59 13.83
C LEU A 97 -13.87 5.76 15.22
N SER A 98 -14.36 4.65 15.78
CA SER A 98 -14.79 4.61 17.18
C SER A 98 -13.60 4.83 18.13
N ALA A 99 -13.86 5.16 19.39
CA ALA A 99 -12.82 5.31 20.40
C ALA A 99 -12.03 4.00 20.60
N GLU A 100 -12.72 2.87 20.57
CA GLU A 100 -12.14 1.53 20.70
C GLU A 100 -11.23 1.19 19.52
N ALA A 101 -11.67 1.51 18.29
CA ALA A 101 -10.88 1.31 17.08
C ALA A 101 -9.60 2.15 17.09
N LYS A 102 -9.69 3.43 17.51
CA LYS A 102 -8.53 4.32 17.68
C LYS A 102 -7.54 3.76 18.70
N ALA A 103 -8.02 3.40 19.88
CA ALA A 103 -7.18 2.83 20.93
C ALA A 103 -6.53 1.50 20.50
N ALA A 104 -7.20 0.69 19.67
CA ALA A 104 -6.61 -0.53 19.11
C ALA A 104 -5.45 -0.24 18.15
N LEU A 105 -5.60 0.73 17.25
CA LEU A 105 -4.54 1.16 16.34
C LEU A 105 -3.36 1.79 17.11
N GLU A 106 -3.64 2.61 18.14
CA GLU A 106 -2.61 3.22 19.00
C GLU A 106 -1.77 2.16 19.71
N ARG A 107 -2.40 1.11 20.28
CA ARG A 107 -1.66 -0.01 20.91
C ARG A 107 -0.75 -0.74 19.92
N ILE A 108 -1.19 -0.90 18.67
CA ILE A 108 -0.35 -1.51 17.62
C ILE A 108 0.83 -0.60 17.30
N CYS A 109 0.61 0.71 17.18
CA CYS A 109 1.69 1.68 16.99
C CYS A 109 2.70 1.65 18.14
N GLU A 110 2.25 1.59 19.39
CA GLU A 110 3.12 1.47 20.57
C GLU A 110 3.97 0.20 20.54
N ALA A 111 3.36 -0.94 20.16
CA ALA A 111 4.09 -2.20 20.02
C ALA A 111 5.17 -2.12 18.92
N ILE A 112 4.84 -1.55 17.75
CA ILE A 112 5.79 -1.36 16.65
C ILE A 112 6.90 -0.38 17.04
N ALA A 113 6.58 0.71 17.74
CA ALA A 113 7.51 1.78 18.12
C ALA A 113 8.24 1.52 19.45
N THR A 114 8.40 0.25 19.83
CA THR A 114 9.15 -0.14 21.04
C THR A 114 10.58 0.40 20.99
N PRO A 115 11.04 1.21 21.99
CA PRO A 115 12.39 1.75 22.01
C PRO A 115 13.47 0.66 21.93
N GLY A 116 14.49 0.89 21.08
CA GLY A 116 15.58 -0.06 20.87
C GLY A 116 15.25 -1.22 19.92
N LYS A 117 14.01 -1.28 19.40
CA LYS A 117 13.60 -2.25 18.38
C LYS A 117 13.28 -1.57 17.05
N GLY A 118 13.26 -2.36 15.98
CA GLY A 118 12.97 -1.91 14.62
C GLY A 118 12.08 -2.87 13.85
N ILE A 119 11.87 -2.52 12.58
CA ILE A 119 11.02 -3.27 11.64
C ILE A 119 11.92 -3.97 10.63
N THR A 120 11.72 -5.27 10.41
CA THR A 120 12.33 -5.97 9.26
C THR A 120 11.40 -5.90 8.05
N ALA A 121 11.90 -5.43 6.92
CA ALA A 121 11.15 -5.35 5.66
C ALA A 121 11.45 -6.60 4.81
N CYS A 122 10.64 -7.64 5.00
CA CYS A 122 10.71 -8.93 4.30
C CYS A 122 9.58 -9.04 3.25
N ASP A 123 9.19 -7.92 2.67
CA ASP A 123 8.04 -7.77 1.79
C ASP A 123 8.43 -7.82 0.29
N GLU A 124 9.59 -8.35 -0.04
CA GLU A 124 9.97 -8.53 -1.45
C GLU A 124 8.99 -9.47 -2.15
N SER A 125 8.42 -9.00 -3.26
CA SER A 125 7.62 -9.85 -4.15
C SER A 125 8.48 -10.96 -4.77
N ALA A 126 7.83 -12.00 -5.31
CA ALA A 126 8.52 -13.07 -6.04
C ALA A 126 9.49 -12.57 -7.13
N GLY A 127 9.14 -11.48 -7.84
CA GLY A 127 10.03 -10.85 -8.82
C GLY A 127 11.24 -10.17 -8.17
N THR A 128 11.01 -9.39 -7.11
CA THR A 128 12.07 -8.66 -6.39
C THR A 128 13.07 -9.58 -5.69
N ILE A 129 12.57 -10.59 -4.96
CA ILE A 129 13.43 -11.56 -4.27
C ILE A 129 14.14 -12.49 -5.26
N GLY A 130 13.54 -12.74 -6.43
CA GLY A 130 14.17 -13.52 -7.51
C GLY A 130 15.49 -12.92 -7.97
N VAL A 131 15.53 -11.60 -8.20
CA VAL A 131 16.78 -10.89 -8.54
C VAL A 131 17.85 -11.06 -7.47
N ARG A 132 17.45 -11.07 -6.18
CA ARG A 132 18.40 -11.26 -5.07
C ARG A 132 18.92 -12.69 -4.98
N PHE A 133 18.07 -13.68 -5.23
CA PHE A 133 18.46 -15.09 -5.23
C PHE A 133 19.36 -15.42 -6.42
N GLU A 134 19.05 -14.90 -7.61
CA GLU A 134 19.87 -15.05 -8.81
C GLU A 134 21.30 -14.54 -8.58
N ALA A 135 21.44 -13.38 -7.94
CA ALA A 135 22.74 -12.78 -7.63
C ALA A 135 23.66 -13.67 -6.75
N VAL A 136 23.10 -14.67 -6.06
CA VAL A 136 23.84 -15.61 -5.21
C VAL A 136 23.68 -17.07 -5.66
N GLY A 137 23.16 -17.32 -6.86
CA GLY A 137 23.03 -18.66 -7.43
C GLY A 137 21.94 -19.53 -6.79
N VAL A 138 20.92 -18.93 -6.18
CA VAL A 138 19.77 -19.63 -5.60
C VAL A 138 18.60 -19.61 -6.58
N GLU A 139 17.95 -20.75 -6.80
CA GLU A 139 16.75 -20.83 -7.65
C GLU A 139 15.56 -20.13 -6.98
N ASN A 140 14.77 -19.36 -7.74
CA ASN A 140 13.60 -18.65 -7.22
C ASN A 140 12.34 -19.54 -7.15
N THR A 141 12.34 -20.51 -6.23
CA THR A 141 11.17 -21.36 -5.95
C THR A 141 10.38 -20.84 -4.73
N THR A 142 9.09 -21.18 -4.65
CA THR A 142 8.27 -20.85 -3.46
C THR A 142 8.87 -21.42 -2.18
N GLU A 143 9.46 -22.62 -2.24
CA GLU A 143 10.09 -23.25 -1.08
C GLU A 143 11.38 -22.52 -0.65
N HIS A 144 12.22 -22.11 -1.59
CA HIS A 144 13.41 -21.32 -1.25
C HIS A 144 13.05 -19.96 -0.64
N ARG A 145 11.99 -19.31 -1.13
CA ARG A 145 11.47 -18.08 -0.52
C ARG A 145 10.96 -18.32 0.89
N ARG A 146 10.20 -19.40 1.11
CA ARG A 146 9.72 -19.82 2.43
C ARG A 146 10.88 -20.08 3.41
N LEU A 147 11.86 -20.90 3.01
CA LEU A 147 13.04 -21.23 3.81
C LEU A 147 13.86 -19.97 4.17
N TYR A 148 14.04 -19.05 3.20
CA TYR A 148 14.71 -17.79 3.44
C TYR A 148 13.98 -16.93 4.48
N ARG A 149 12.65 -16.84 4.39
CA ARG A 149 11.83 -16.12 5.38
C ARG A 149 11.88 -16.78 6.75
N GLN A 150 11.77 -18.11 6.82
CA GLN A 150 11.88 -18.86 8.07
C GLN A 150 13.22 -18.60 8.75
N MET A 151 14.34 -18.67 8.00
CA MET A 151 15.67 -18.38 8.54
C MET A 151 15.74 -17.00 9.21
N LEU A 152 15.17 -15.96 8.57
CA LEU A 152 15.12 -14.62 9.13
C LEU A 152 14.24 -14.57 10.39
N PHE A 153 13.04 -15.14 10.33
CA PHE A 153 12.06 -15.05 11.42
C PHE A 153 12.34 -15.97 12.60
N GLU A 154 13.13 -17.02 12.44
CA GLU A 154 13.53 -17.95 13.49
C GLU A 154 14.96 -17.68 14.00
N THR A 155 15.63 -16.62 13.54
CA THR A 155 16.96 -16.24 14.04
C THR A 155 16.93 -16.11 15.59
N PRO A 156 17.82 -16.81 16.32
CA PRO A 156 17.86 -16.74 17.78
C PRO A 156 18.10 -15.32 18.29
N GLY A 157 17.30 -14.88 19.27
CA GLY A 157 17.41 -13.55 19.88
C GLY A 157 16.93 -12.39 19.02
N VAL A 158 16.37 -12.63 17.83
CA VAL A 158 15.89 -11.55 16.93
C VAL A 158 14.79 -10.68 17.57
N ASP A 159 14.01 -11.25 18.47
CA ASP A 159 12.94 -10.58 19.22
C ASP A 159 13.44 -9.50 20.19
N ALA A 160 14.73 -9.50 20.53
CA ALA A 160 15.35 -8.39 21.27
C ALA A 160 15.45 -7.12 20.43
N TYR A 161 15.49 -7.24 19.10
CA TYR A 161 15.74 -6.13 18.17
C TYR A 161 14.58 -5.85 17.21
N LEU A 162 13.69 -6.82 16.99
CA LEU A 162 12.54 -6.65 16.11
C LEU A 162 11.26 -6.47 16.93
N SER A 163 10.54 -5.41 16.61
CA SER A 163 9.17 -5.18 17.08
C SER A 163 8.14 -5.52 16.01
N ALA A 164 8.55 -5.51 14.74
CA ALA A 164 7.65 -5.79 13.63
C ALA A 164 8.33 -6.39 12.41
N ALA A 165 7.55 -7.07 11.57
CA ALA A 165 8.00 -7.62 10.29
C ALA A 165 6.97 -7.34 9.19
N ILE A 166 7.42 -6.78 8.08
CA ILE A 166 6.61 -6.53 6.89
C ILE A 166 6.74 -7.73 5.96
N LEU A 167 5.63 -8.32 5.55
CA LEU A 167 5.56 -9.56 4.79
C LEU A 167 5.01 -9.31 3.38
N ASP A 168 5.46 -10.13 2.43
CA ASP A 168 4.78 -10.28 1.14
C ASP A 168 3.50 -11.11 1.33
N PRO A 169 2.43 -10.89 0.55
CA PRO A 169 1.20 -11.68 0.66
C PRO A 169 1.41 -13.18 0.49
N GLU A 170 2.42 -13.63 -0.27
CA GLU A 170 2.79 -15.05 -0.32
C GLU A 170 3.19 -15.55 1.07
N THR A 171 4.07 -14.81 1.76
CA THR A 171 4.60 -15.15 3.09
C THR A 171 3.53 -15.15 4.17
N MET A 172 2.47 -14.33 4.04
CA MET A 172 1.33 -14.30 4.98
C MET A 172 0.62 -15.65 5.13
N THR A 173 0.68 -16.50 4.10
CA THR A 173 0.01 -17.82 4.07
C THR A 173 0.99 -19.00 4.22
N GLN A 174 2.29 -18.69 4.27
CA GLN A 174 3.35 -19.69 4.45
C GLN A 174 3.48 -20.11 5.91
N LYS A 175 4.05 -21.31 6.08
CA LYS A 175 4.28 -21.96 7.36
C LYS A 175 5.75 -22.31 7.55
N ASP A 176 6.16 -22.37 8.81
CA ASP A 176 7.46 -22.93 9.18
C ASP A 176 7.47 -24.46 9.03
N ASP A 177 8.62 -25.08 9.28
CA ASP A 177 8.79 -26.54 9.21
C ASP A 177 7.92 -27.31 10.24
N LYS A 178 7.38 -26.62 11.24
CA LYS A 178 6.50 -27.17 12.28
C LYS A 178 5.03 -27.04 11.90
N GLY A 179 4.72 -26.43 10.75
CA GLY A 179 3.36 -26.21 10.26
C GLY A 179 2.64 -25.00 10.89
N VAL A 180 3.37 -24.13 11.60
CA VAL A 180 2.85 -22.90 12.21
C VAL A 180 2.92 -21.76 11.19
N LEU A 181 1.88 -20.94 11.09
CA LEU A 181 1.90 -19.78 10.19
C LEU A 181 3.00 -18.79 10.61
N PHE A 182 3.68 -18.16 9.66
CA PHE A 182 4.70 -17.17 10.02
C PHE A 182 4.12 -16.00 10.83
N THR A 183 2.87 -15.61 10.58
CA THR A 183 2.20 -14.57 11.36
C THR A 183 2.03 -14.98 12.82
N GLU A 184 1.65 -16.23 13.09
CA GLU A 184 1.55 -16.79 14.44
C GLU A 184 2.93 -16.92 15.10
N ALA A 185 3.93 -17.42 14.37
CA ALA A 185 5.30 -17.57 14.88
C ALA A 185 5.93 -16.22 15.27
N LEU A 186 5.72 -15.17 14.46
CA LEU A 186 6.17 -13.81 14.78
C LEU A 186 5.46 -13.25 16.01
N GLN A 187 4.13 -13.40 16.09
CA GLN A 187 3.34 -12.94 17.23
C GLN A 187 3.75 -13.63 18.54
N ALA A 188 4.02 -14.94 18.51
CA ALA A 188 4.50 -15.68 19.68
C ALA A 188 5.84 -15.13 20.23
N ARG A 189 6.61 -14.43 19.41
CA ARG A 189 7.87 -13.78 19.78
C ARG A 189 7.71 -12.28 20.09
N GLY A 190 6.49 -11.76 20.11
CA GLY A 190 6.23 -10.34 20.31
C GLY A 190 6.61 -9.46 19.11
N ILE A 191 6.72 -10.05 17.92
CA ILE A 191 6.99 -9.33 16.67
C ILE A 191 5.65 -9.16 15.95
N VAL A 192 5.24 -7.91 15.75
CA VAL A 192 3.98 -7.56 15.09
C VAL A 192 4.10 -7.90 13.59
N PRO A 193 3.26 -8.76 13.01
CA PRO A 193 3.25 -9.00 11.57
C PRO A 193 2.46 -7.91 10.84
N GLY A 194 2.96 -7.50 9.69
CA GLY A 194 2.28 -6.62 8.76
C GLY A 194 2.51 -7.03 7.32
N VAL A 195 1.81 -6.39 6.41
CA VAL A 195 1.77 -6.80 5.00
C VAL A 195 2.08 -5.63 4.07
N LYS A 196 2.83 -5.85 3.01
CA LYS A 196 2.75 -4.97 1.83
C LYS A 196 1.68 -5.56 0.90
N PRO A 197 0.51 -4.92 0.74
CA PRO A 197 -0.48 -5.38 -0.24
C PRO A 197 0.14 -5.50 -1.64
N HIS A 198 -0.45 -6.28 -2.53
CA HIS A 198 0.00 -6.26 -3.93
C HIS A 198 -0.19 -4.85 -4.50
N LEU A 199 0.94 -4.17 -4.75
CA LEU A 199 1.03 -2.86 -5.36
C LEU A 199 1.91 -2.96 -6.60
N LYS A 200 1.59 -2.21 -7.65
CA LYS A 200 2.40 -2.16 -8.87
C LYS A 200 2.74 -0.71 -9.21
N PRO A 201 4.01 -0.37 -9.46
CA PRO A 201 4.34 0.93 -9.99
C PRO A 201 3.75 1.07 -11.40
N TYR A 202 3.26 2.25 -11.72
CA TYR A 202 2.74 2.62 -13.02
C TYR A 202 3.38 3.94 -13.44
N VAL A 203 4.02 3.95 -14.61
CA VAL A 203 4.61 5.15 -15.19
C VAL A 203 3.47 6.05 -15.64
N LEU A 204 3.39 7.26 -15.08
CA LEU A 204 2.31 8.19 -15.36
C LEU A 204 2.51 8.80 -16.77
N PRO A 205 1.58 8.59 -17.73
CA PRO A 205 1.76 9.10 -19.08
C PRO A 205 1.92 10.63 -19.12
N GLY A 206 2.84 11.12 -19.95
CA GLY A 206 3.13 12.55 -20.07
C GLY A 206 4.03 13.10 -18.95
N THR A 207 4.47 12.24 -18.03
CA THR A 207 5.57 12.54 -17.10
C THR A 207 6.84 11.85 -17.59
N ASP A 208 8.00 12.46 -17.36
CA ASP A 208 9.32 11.99 -17.82
C ASP A 208 9.78 10.73 -17.04
N GLY A 209 9.01 9.65 -17.15
CA GLY A 209 9.24 8.39 -16.44
C GLY A 209 8.81 8.36 -14.97
N GLU A 210 8.13 9.40 -14.47
CA GLU A 210 7.68 9.44 -13.08
C GLU A 210 6.57 8.41 -12.80
N THR A 211 6.46 7.96 -11.56
CA THR A 211 5.60 6.82 -11.19
C THR A 211 4.56 7.15 -10.13
N VAL A 212 3.40 6.51 -10.26
CA VAL A 212 2.38 6.36 -9.22
C VAL A 212 2.20 4.88 -8.89
N MET A 213 1.47 4.57 -7.82
CA MET A 213 1.24 3.19 -7.39
C MET A 213 -0.20 2.76 -7.64
N GLN A 214 -0.37 1.61 -8.29
CA GLN A 214 -1.67 0.94 -8.42
C GLN A 214 -1.93 0.03 -7.22
N GLY A 215 -3.19 -0.07 -6.81
CA GLY A 215 -3.62 -1.01 -5.76
C GLY A 215 -4.72 -0.51 -4.82
N LEU A 216 -5.31 0.67 -5.03
CA LEU A 216 -6.42 1.15 -4.21
C LEU A 216 -7.72 0.38 -4.46
N ASP A 217 -7.93 -0.10 -5.68
CA ASP A 217 -9.11 -0.90 -6.01
C ASP A 217 -9.10 -2.20 -5.19
N SER A 218 -10.26 -2.49 -4.57
CA SER A 218 -10.45 -3.62 -3.66
C SER A 218 -9.45 -3.68 -2.48
N LEU A 219 -8.78 -2.58 -2.14
CA LEU A 219 -7.84 -2.55 -1.01
C LEU A 219 -8.53 -2.92 0.31
N ALA A 220 -9.73 -2.39 0.57
CA ALA A 220 -10.49 -2.69 1.79
C ALA A 220 -10.76 -4.19 1.96
N VAL A 221 -11.16 -4.87 0.88
CA VAL A 221 -11.40 -6.32 0.87
C VAL A 221 -10.12 -7.07 1.21
N ARG A 222 -8.99 -6.71 0.57
CA ARG A 222 -7.69 -7.33 0.86
C ARG A 222 -7.20 -7.03 2.28
N CYS A 223 -7.42 -5.82 2.81
CA CYS A 223 -7.10 -5.48 4.19
C CYS A 223 -7.85 -6.38 5.18
N LYS A 224 -9.15 -6.66 4.96
CA LYS A 224 -9.90 -7.63 5.78
C LYS A 224 -9.28 -9.02 5.74
N GLU A 225 -8.91 -9.51 4.56
CA GLU A 225 -8.25 -10.81 4.38
C GLU A 225 -6.90 -10.85 5.11
N TYR A 226 -6.07 -9.82 4.98
CA TYR A 226 -4.79 -9.75 5.67
C TYR A 226 -4.94 -9.64 7.19
N LYS A 227 -5.94 -8.88 7.66
CA LYS A 227 -6.27 -8.80 9.09
C LYS A 227 -6.67 -10.17 9.63
N ALA A 228 -7.51 -10.90 8.90
CA ALA A 228 -7.90 -12.26 9.24
C ALA A 228 -6.73 -13.24 9.22
N ALA A 229 -5.74 -13.03 8.35
CA ALA A 229 -4.48 -13.77 8.30
C ALA A 229 -3.46 -13.37 9.39
N GLY A 230 -3.81 -12.40 10.25
CA GLY A 230 -3.03 -12.01 11.42
C GLY A 230 -2.23 -10.71 11.27
N ALA A 231 -2.28 -10.03 10.11
CA ALA A 231 -1.62 -8.72 9.96
C ALA A 231 -2.24 -7.68 10.91
N GLN A 232 -1.39 -6.81 11.48
CA GLN A 232 -1.82 -5.72 12.34
C GLN A 232 -1.50 -4.34 11.76
N PHE A 233 -0.60 -4.30 10.77
CA PHE A 233 -0.27 -3.11 10.02
C PHE A 233 -0.08 -3.45 8.55
N ALA A 234 -0.08 -2.43 7.70
CA ALA A 234 0.22 -2.55 6.29
C ALA A 234 1.33 -1.55 5.90
N LYS A 235 1.91 -1.73 4.72
CA LYS A 235 2.86 -0.78 4.14
C LYS A 235 2.47 -0.40 2.72
N TRP A 236 2.55 0.88 2.39
CA TRP A 236 2.49 1.37 1.00
C TRP A 236 3.70 2.25 0.70
N ARG A 237 4.47 1.83 -0.30
CA ARG A 237 5.64 2.56 -0.83
C ARG A 237 5.29 3.29 -2.10
N SER A 238 5.55 4.59 -2.16
CA SER A 238 5.46 5.43 -3.35
C SER A 238 6.84 5.97 -3.71
N PRO A 239 7.54 5.39 -4.71
CA PRO A 239 8.82 5.90 -5.19
C PRO A 239 8.65 7.24 -5.92
N ILE A 240 9.53 8.17 -5.60
CA ILE A 240 9.63 9.52 -6.14
C ILE A 240 11.11 9.69 -6.52
N VAL A 241 11.40 10.22 -7.71
CA VAL A 241 12.78 10.37 -8.19
C VAL A 241 13.11 11.83 -8.31
N ILE A 242 14.25 12.24 -7.75
CA ILE A 242 14.79 13.59 -7.91
C ILE A 242 15.64 13.66 -9.18
N THR A 243 15.26 14.55 -10.10
CA THR A 243 16.06 14.92 -11.28
C THR A 243 16.10 16.43 -11.44
N ALA A 244 16.63 16.94 -12.56
CA ALA A 244 16.57 18.38 -12.87
C ALA A 244 15.13 18.88 -13.11
N THR A 245 14.18 17.99 -13.42
CA THR A 245 12.79 18.30 -13.82
C THR A 245 11.74 17.52 -13.02
N ALA A 246 12.15 16.63 -12.12
CA ALA A 246 11.31 15.80 -11.27
C ALA A 246 11.70 15.94 -9.78
N PRO A 247 10.77 15.75 -8.83
CA PRO A 247 9.38 15.37 -9.06
C PRO A 247 8.49 16.53 -9.51
N SER A 248 7.54 16.26 -10.40
CA SER A 248 6.51 17.23 -10.80
C SER A 248 5.44 17.38 -9.72
N ASP A 249 4.82 18.55 -9.66
CA ASP A 249 3.69 18.82 -8.75
C ASP A 249 2.57 17.78 -8.90
N MET A 250 2.32 17.33 -10.14
CA MET A 250 1.33 16.30 -10.46
C MET A 250 1.63 14.97 -9.75
N VAL A 251 2.88 14.51 -9.80
CA VAL A 251 3.28 13.21 -9.22
C VAL A 251 3.34 13.27 -7.70
N ILE A 252 3.78 14.40 -7.14
CA ILE A 252 3.68 14.66 -5.71
C ILE A 252 2.22 14.56 -5.27
N GLU A 253 1.32 15.33 -5.91
CA GLU A 253 -0.09 15.38 -5.54
C GLU A 253 -0.78 14.01 -5.69
N SER A 254 -0.53 13.29 -6.79
CA SER A 254 -1.08 11.96 -7.02
C SER A 254 -0.63 10.95 -5.96
N ASN A 255 0.68 10.82 -5.70
CA ASN A 255 1.18 9.88 -4.70
C ASN A 255 0.70 10.23 -3.29
N MET A 256 0.67 11.52 -2.93
CA MET A 256 0.20 11.93 -1.60
C MET A 256 -1.29 11.65 -1.39
N ARG A 257 -2.12 11.83 -2.43
CA ARG A 257 -3.53 11.45 -2.38
C ARG A 257 -3.73 9.95 -2.25
N ASP A 258 -2.95 9.16 -2.98
CA ASP A 258 -3.04 7.70 -2.92
C ASP A 258 -2.62 7.18 -1.54
N LEU A 259 -1.51 7.69 -0.98
CA LEU A 259 -1.07 7.37 0.38
C LEU A 259 -2.12 7.74 1.44
N ALA A 260 -2.77 8.90 1.31
CA ALA A 260 -3.83 9.30 2.22
C ALA A 260 -5.06 8.37 2.14
N ARG A 261 -5.49 7.99 0.92
CA ARG A 261 -6.59 7.05 0.71
C ARG A 261 -6.25 5.66 1.27
N TYR A 262 -5.04 5.18 0.98
CA TYR A 262 -4.49 3.95 1.53
C TYR A 262 -4.53 3.94 3.06
N ALA A 263 -4.07 5.02 3.71
CA ALA A 263 -4.04 5.13 5.15
C ALA A 263 -5.44 5.07 5.77
N LEU A 264 -6.39 5.83 5.20
CA LEU A 264 -7.78 5.82 5.65
C LEU A 264 -8.42 4.43 5.53
N ILE A 265 -8.22 3.75 4.39
CA ILE A 265 -8.75 2.40 4.18
C ILE A 265 -8.14 1.41 5.18
N CYS A 266 -6.83 1.47 5.42
CA CYS A 266 -6.19 0.58 6.39
C CYS A 266 -6.75 0.79 7.81
N GLN A 267 -6.89 2.05 8.23
CA GLN A 267 -7.41 2.38 9.56
C GLN A 267 -8.85 1.89 9.74
N ASP A 268 -9.71 2.08 8.74
CA ASP A 268 -11.10 1.61 8.76
C ASP A 268 -11.18 0.08 8.89
N GLU A 269 -10.20 -0.63 8.29
CA GLU A 269 -10.08 -2.08 8.36
C GLU A 269 -9.20 -2.59 9.52
N GLY A 270 -8.87 -1.72 10.48
CA GLY A 270 -8.17 -2.10 11.71
C GLY A 270 -6.69 -2.45 11.52
N LEU A 271 -6.05 -1.91 10.49
CA LEU A 271 -4.62 -2.01 10.23
C LEU A 271 -3.94 -0.64 10.40
N VAL A 272 -2.80 -0.61 11.09
CA VAL A 272 -1.94 0.58 11.13
C VAL A 272 -1.29 0.79 9.75
N PRO A 273 -1.41 1.96 9.09
CA PRO A 273 -0.76 2.22 7.82
C PRO A 273 0.66 2.77 8.00
N ILE A 274 1.67 2.07 7.47
CA ILE A 274 2.99 2.65 7.23
C ILE A 274 2.96 3.36 5.88
N VAL A 275 3.08 4.69 5.94
CA VAL A 275 3.10 5.60 4.79
C VAL A 275 4.56 5.84 4.38
N GLU A 276 4.97 5.34 3.23
CA GLU A 276 6.36 5.37 2.75
C GLU A 276 6.47 6.18 1.44
N PRO A 277 6.57 7.52 1.50
CA PRO A 277 6.98 8.35 0.38
C PRO A 277 8.51 8.25 0.24
N ASP A 278 8.99 7.49 -0.74
CA ASP A 278 10.40 7.15 -0.91
C ASP A 278 11.02 8.06 -1.98
N ILE A 279 11.82 9.05 -1.56
CA ILE A 279 12.37 10.15 -2.40
C ILE A 279 13.83 9.90 -2.75
#